data_AF-A0A6I3V0B7-F1
#
_entry.id   AF-A0A6I3V0B7-F1
#
_cell.length_a   1.000
_cell.length_b   1.000
_cell.length_c   1.000
_cell.angle_alpha   90.00
_cell.angle_beta   90.00
_cell.angle_gamma   90.00
#
_symmetry.space_group_name_H-M   'P 1'
#
loop_
_entity.id
_entity.type
_entity.pdbx_description
1 polymer ?
#
loop_
_entity_poly.entity_id
_entity_poly.type
_entity_poly.pdbx_seq_one_letter_code
_entity_poly.pdbx_strand_id
1 'polypeptide(L)'
;NTASPALLSHVAGLNKTISENIVKYREEEGKITSRAQIKKVPRLGAKAFEQAAGFLRIPESSNILDNTGVHPENYAAVKELFIRMD
;
A
#
# COMPACT_ATOMS: atom_id res chain seq x y z
N ASN A 1 5.95 -6.21 0.56
CA ASN A 1 7.36 -6.50 0.92
C ASN A 1 8.03 -7.60 0.09
N THR A 2 7.30 -8.51 -0.56
CA THR A 2 7.91 -9.65 -1.28
C THR A 2 7.76 -9.60 -2.80
N ALA A 3 6.75 -8.88 -3.33
CA ALA A 3 6.48 -8.79 -4.76
C ALA A 3 7.70 -8.29 -5.56
N SER A 4 7.91 -8.85 -6.75
CA SER A 4 8.90 -8.40 -7.72
C SER A 4 8.46 -7.10 -8.43
N PRO A 5 9.39 -6.31 -9.01
CA PRO A 5 9.01 -5.15 -9.80
C PRO A 5 8.06 -5.49 -10.96
N ALA A 6 8.27 -6.64 -11.61
CA ALA A 6 7.41 -7.10 -12.70
C ALA A 6 5.96 -7.32 -12.22
N LEU A 7 5.77 -8.01 -11.09
CA LEU A 7 4.43 -8.22 -10.52
C LEU A 7 3.77 -6.90 -10.13
N LEU A 8 4.52 -5.98 -9.52
CA LEU A 8 4.01 -4.66 -9.13
C LEU A 8 3.60 -3.83 -10.36
N SER A 9 4.26 -4.00 -11.50
CA SER A 9 3.95 -3.24 -12.70
C SER A 9 2.57 -3.53 -13.31
N HIS A 10 1.92 -4.62 -12.89
CA HIS A 10 0.55 -4.97 -13.28
C HIS A 10 -0.52 -4.39 -12.33
N VAL A 11 -0.13 -3.75 -11.24
CA VAL A 11 -1.07 -3.13 -10.30
C VAL A 11 -1.54 -1.78 -10.82
N ALA A 12 -2.84 -1.49 -10.68
CA ALA A 12 -3.42 -0.21 -11.06
C ALA A 12 -2.65 0.97 -10.43
N GLY A 13 -2.34 1.99 -11.24
CA GLY A 13 -1.59 3.16 -10.80
C GLY A 13 -0.07 2.97 -10.73
N LEU A 14 0.45 1.74 -10.89
CA LEU A 14 1.88 1.47 -10.95
C LEU A 14 2.35 1.27 -12.40
N ASN A 15 3.61 1.61 -12.66
CA ASN A 15 4.29 1.32 -13.91
C ASN A 15 5.68 0.73 -13.60
N LYS A 16 6.47 0.42 -14.63
CA LYS A 16 7.81 -0.16 -14.46
C LYS A 16 8.69 0.68 -13.52
N THR A 17 8.81 1.98 -13.77
CA THR A 17 9.65 2.90 -12.99
C THR A 17 9.21 2.99 -11.53
N ILE A 18 7.90 3.14 -11.27
CA ILE A 18 7.38 3.22 -9.90
C ILE A 18 7.58 1.88 -9.18
N SER A 19 7.39 0.76 -9.88
CA SER A 19 7.56 -0.58 -9.31
C SER A 19 9.01 -0.85 -8.89
N GLU A 20 9.97 -0.45 -9.72
CA GLU A 20 11.40 -0.47 -9.38
C GLU A 20 11.68 0.42 -8.16
N ASN A 21 11.12 1.64 -8.13
CA ASN A 21 11.27 2.55 -6.99
C ASN A 21 10.69 1.99 -5.69
N ILE A 22 9.58 1.25 -5.72
CA ILE A 22 9.00 0.61 -4.52
C ILE A 22 9.94 -0.45 -3.97
N VAL A 23 10.53 -1.28 -4.84
CA VAL A 23 11.48 -2.33 -4.44
C VAL A 23 12.76 -1.70 -3.89
N LYS A 24 13.29 -0.69 -4.57
CA LYS A 24 14.45 0.07 -4.10
C LYS A 24 14.19 0.74 -2.74
N TYR A 25 13.02 1.37 -2.58
CA TYR A 25 12.62 2.02 -1.32
C TYR A 25 12.62 1.03 -0.14
N ARG A 26 12.09 -0.20 -0.31
CA ARG A 26 12.12 -1.20 0.77
C ARG A 26 13.49 -1.85 1.01
N GLU A 27 14.40 -1.77 0.04
CA GLU A 27 15.78 -2.21 0.20
C GLU A 27 16.60 -1.18 0.98
N GLU A 28 16.37 0.11 0.73
CA GLU A 28 17.05 1.23 1.39
C GLU A 28 16.50 1.54 2.78
N GLU A 29 15.17 1.63 2.93
CA GLU A 29 14.50 2.00 4.19
C GLU A 29 14.09 0.78 5.04
N GLY A 30 14.28 -0.43 4.50
CA GLY A 30 13.81 -1.67 5.09
C GLY A 30 12.33 -1.97 4.83
N LYS A 31 11.77 -2.91 5.60
CA LYS A 31 10.39 -3.39 5.37
C LYS A 31 9.38 -2.25 5.48
N ILE A 32 8.45 -2.20 4.54
CA ILE A 32 7.31 -1.28 4.59
C ILE A 32 6.34 -1.78 5.65
N THR A 33 5.99 -0.95 6.63
CA THR A 33 5.12 -1.28 7.77
C THR A 33 3.82 -0.49 7.80
N SER A 34 3.56 0.35 6.80
CA SER A 34 2.25 1.00 6.64
C SER A 34 2.05 1.54 5.22
N ARG A 35 0.79 1.72 4.80
CA ARG A 35 0.47 2.36 3.52
C ARG A 35 0.94 3.82 3.45
N ALA A 36 1.07 4.49 4.60
CA ALA A 36 1.60 5.85 4.66
C ALA A 36 3.07 5.94 4.21
N GLN A 37 3.88 4.91 4.47
CA GLN A 37 5.27 4.87 4.00
C GLN A 37 5.37 4.74 2.48
N ILE A 38 4.40 4.06 1.83
CA ILE A 38 4.38 3.93 0.37
C ILE A 38 4.28 5.31 -0.30
N LYS A 39 3.61 6.29 0.33
CA LYS A 39 3.54 7.66 -0.17
C LYS A 39 4.90 8.37 -0.25
N LYS A 40 5.92 7.86 0.44
CA LYS A 40 7.30 8.39 0.37
C LYS A 40 8.10 7.83 -0.80
N VAL A 41 7.57 6.85 -1.53
CA VAL A 41 8.25 6.26 -2.69
C VAL A 41 8.45 7.34 -3.78
N PRO A 42 9.67 7.52 -4.29
CA PRO A 42 9.95 8.51 -5.31
C PRO A 42 9.05 8.34 -6.55
N ARG A 43 8.53 9.46 -7.06
CA ARG A 43 7.67 9.53 -8.27
C ARG A 43 6.30 8.84 -8.13
N LEU A 44 5.93 8.35 -6.95
CA LEU A 44 4.56 7.89 -6.69
C LEU A 44 3.68 9.09 -6.34
N GLY A 45 2.92 9.58 -7.33
CA GLY A 45 1.95 10.67 -7.11
C GLY A 45 0.73 10.23 -6.30
N ALA A 46 0.00 11.20 -5.73
CA ALA A 46 -1.19 10.94 -4.90
C ALA A 46 -2.25 10.08 -5.62
N LYS A 47 -2.55 10.39 -6.89
CA LYS A 47 -3.52 9.63 -7.71
C LYS A 47 -3.04 8.20 -7.98
N ALA A 48 -1.75 8.02 -8.25
CA ALA A 48 -1.17 6.70 -8.47
C ALA A 48 -1.22 5.84 -7.20
N PHE A 49 -0.91 6.46 -6.05
CA PHE A 49 -1.05 5.81 -4.75
C PHE A 49 -2.50 5.42 -4.46
N GLU A 50 -3.45 6.32 -4.68
CA GLU A 50 -4.89 6.05 -4.49
C GLU A 50 -5.34 4.85 -5.32
N GLN A 51 -4.99 4.80 -6.61
CA GLN A 51 -5.33 3.64 -7.45
C GLN A 51 -4.66 2.34 -6.97
N ALA A 52 -3.42 2.41 -6.47
CA ALA A 52 -2.66 1.23 -6.07
C ALA A 52 -3.00 0.72 -4.65
N ALA A 53 -3.39 1.61 -3.73
CA ALA A 53 -3.41 1.32 -2.30
C ALA A 53 -4.33 0.15 -1.94
N GLY A 54 -5.46 0.00 -2.64
CA GLY A 54 -6.41 -1.10 -2.43
C GLY A 54 -5.89 -2.48 -2.82
N PHE A 55 -4.83 -2.55 -3.63
CA PHE A 55 -4.23 -3.80 -4.11
C PHE A 55 -2.97 -4.17 -3.34
N LEU A 56 -2.30 -3.20 -2.72
CA LEU A 56 -1.08 -3.44 -1.96
C LEU A 56 -1.41 -3.99 -0.56
N ARG A 57 -0.85 -5.16 -0.25
CA ARG A 57 -0.95 -5.81 1.06
C ARG A 57 0.36 -5.61 1.83
N ILE A 58 0.24 -5.27 3.12
CA ILE A 58 1.37 -5.04 4.01
C ILE A 58 1.19 -5.93 5.25
N PRO A 59 1.66 -7.20 5.20
CA PRO A 59 1.53 -8.13 6.32
C PRO A 59 2.20 -7.65 7.62
N GLU A 60 3.27 -6.85 7.50
CA GLU A 60 4.02 -6.30 8.62
C GLU A 60 3.40 -5.01 9.21
N SER A 61 2.23 -4.58 8.73
CA SER A 61 1.55 -3.41 9.28
C SER A 61 0.87 -3.73 10.60
N SER A 62 0.94 -2.79 11.54
CA SER A 62 0.18 -2.84 12.79
C SER A 62 -1.33 -2.64 12.57
N ASN A 63 -1.72 -2.02 11.45
CA ASN A 63 -3.11 -1.89 11.08
C ASN A 63 -3.57 -3.11 10.28
N ILE A 64 -4.44 -3.94 10.87
CA ILE A 64 -4.98 -5.14 10.24
C ILE A 64 -5.60 -4.87 8.86
N LEU A 65 -6.16 -3.67 8.64
CA LEU A 65 -6.82 -3.30 7.39
C LEU A 65 -5.83 -3.15 6.23
N ASP A 66 -4.55 -2.89 6.50
CA ASP A 66 -3.51 -2.83 5.46
C ASP A 66 -3.21 -4.21 4.84
N ASN A 67 -3.60 -5.29 5.53
CA ASN A 67 -3.52 -6.67 5.04
C ASN A 67 -4.85 -7.14 4.41
N THR A 68 -5.80 -6.23 4.19
CA THR A 68 -7.10 -6.53 3.55
C THR A 68 -7.25 -5.78 2.23
N GLY A 69 -8.33 -6.11 1.49
CA GLY A 69 -8.77 -5.37 0.32
C GLY A 69 -9.45 -4.04 0.61
N VAL A 70 -9.63 -3.67 1.88
CA VAL A 70 -10.23 -2.38 2.25
C VAL A 70 -9.29 -1.26 1.80
N HIS A 71 -9.81 -0.34 1.01
CA HIS A 71 -9.09 0.85 0.60
C HIS A 71 -8.91 1.84 1.79
N PRO A 72 -7.78 2.56 1.94
CA PRO A 72 -7.54 3.40 3.11
C PRO A 72 -8.58 4.49 3.35
N GLU A 73 -9.25 4.97 2.29
CA GLU A 73 -10.33 5.94 2.39
C GLU A 73 -11.50 5.43 3.25
N ASN A 74 -11.69 4.11 3.29
CA ASN A 74 -12.80 3.46 3.98
C ASN A 74 -12.44 3.01 5.41
N TYR A 75 -11.23 3.32 5.90
CA TYR A 75 -10.81 2.89 7.25
C TYR A 75 -11.67 3.50 8.35
N ALA A 76 -12.17 4.73 8.17
CA ALA A 76 -13.10 5.35 9.11
C ALA A 76 -14.43 4.57 9.16
N ALA A 77 -15.00 4.24 8.00
CA ALA A 77 -16.24 3.49 7.90
C ALA A 77 -16.12 2.08 8.51
N VAL A 78 -15.01 1.38 8.28
CA VAL A 78 -14.78 0.05 8.88
C VAL A 78 -14.61 0.12 10.40
N LYS A 79 -13.94 1.16 10.91
CA LYS A 79 -13.85 1.38 12.36
C LYS A 79 -15.22 1.64 12.98
N GLU A 80 -16.06 2.44 12.33
CA GLU A 80 -17.43 2.67 12.79
C GLU A 80 -18.26 1.38 12.78
N LEU A 81 -18.10 0.53 11.76
CA LEU A 81 -18.74 -0.78 11.71
C LEU A 81 -18.32 -1.65 12.90
N PHE A 82 -17.02 -1.71 13.23
CA PHE A 82 -16.56 -2.48 14.39
C PHE A 82 -17.18 -1.98 15.70
N ILE A 83 -17.24 -0.66 15.92
CA ILE A 83 -17.86 -0.08 17.13
C ILE A 83 -19.35 -0.45 17.25
N ARG A 84 -20.07 -0.62 16.13
CA ARG A 84 -21.49 -1.01 16.13
C ARG A 84 -21.72 -2.51 16.34
N MET A 85 -20.68 -3.33 16.16
CA MET A 85 -20.74 -4.78 16.29
C MET A 85 -20.35 -5.27 17.69
N ASP A 86 -19.67 -4.41 18.46
CA ASP A 86 -19.40 -4.58 19.90
C ASP A 86 -20.59 -4.09 20.75
#